data_AF-A0A976L937-F1
#
_entry.id   AF-A0A976L937-F1
#
_cell.length_a   1.000
_cell.length_b   1.000
_cell.length_c   1.000
_cell.angle_alpha   90.00
_cell.angle_beta   90.00
_cell.angle_gamma   90.00
#
_symmetry.space_group_name_H-M   'P 1'
#
loop_
_entity.id
_entity.type
_entity.pdbx_description
1 polymer ?
#
loop_
_entity_poly.entity_id
_entity_poly.type
_entity_poly.pdbx_seq_one_letter_code
_entity_poly.pdbx_strand_id
1 'polypeptide(L)'
;MQHSSWSQRLLFLGVVVFFLAIGYLNKDRFIAPTPQVTRVDKTPLGDQAVPAITPKMTTDSDDFAAIVDHLGPAVVNISTRRKGKETPANAAPSEREADPFAPFFGPEEEPQPEGPAQGLGSGFIIAQDGIILTNAHVVDGADEVSVRLRDRREFPAKVMGVDRLSDTAVLKVEGEHLPIIPIGPSPAIRVGEWVLAIGSPFGFDNTVTAGIVSATARSLPEEGYVPFIQTDVAVNPGNSGGPLINTRGEVIGINSQIVSRSGGYQGLSFAIPMDVALHVKEELLAHGRVSRGKLGVSVQDLSQGLAESFGLATPDGALVGMVTPKGPADQAGLRAGDIILAMNGVKVTDSRSLPPKVALLKPGSFAHVTLWRDGKTLAVDIKVDELEDPAPATEHQGSSPPMQENPFGLGTRDLTPEEQKAQGVEGGIFVDRAEGHAQKLGIRPGDIIVAVNGDRILHPKELNDRLSAQKGSVALLIQRQGETLFLPFPLH
;
A
#
# COMPACT_ATOMS: atom_id res chain seq x y z
N MET A 1 70.57 24.80 -53.47
CA MET A 1 71.18 24.04 -52.36
C MET A 1 70.17 22.99 -51.88
N GLN A 2 70.34 21.73 -52.26
CA GLN A 2 69.44 20.62 -51.91
C GLN A 2 70.20 19.55 -51.12
N HIS A 3 70.24 19.68 -49.79
CA HIS A 3 70.79 18.66 -48.90
C HIS A 3 69.97 18.53 -47.61
N SER A 4 68.74 18.00 -47.72
CA SER A 4 67.95 17.54 -46.55
C SER A 4 66.80 16.61 -46.98
N SER A 5 67.12 15.40 -47.43
CA SER A 5 66.11 14.34 -47.65
C SER A 5 66.54 12.93 -47.23
N TRP A 6 67.84 12.71 -46.99
CA TRP A 6 68.38 11.41 -46.58
C TRP A 6 68.30 11.15 -45.08
N SER A 7 68.55 12.17 -44.24
CA SER A 7 68.45 12.05 -42.77
C SER A 7 67.03 11.72 -42.31
N GLN A 8 66.02 12.41 -42.85
CA GLN A 8 64.61 12.14 -42.50
C GLN A 8 64.13 10.77 -42.98
N ARG A 9 64.58 10.28 -44.14
CA ARG A 9 64.24 8.93 -44.64
C ARG A 9 64.87 7.82 -43.79
N LEU A 10 66.10 8.01 -43.33
CA LEU A 10 66.75 7.08 -42.38
C LEU A 10 66.05 7.09 -41.01
N LEU A 11 65.61 8.25 -40.51
CA LEU A 11 64.85 8.33 -39.27
C LEU A 11 63.50 7.59 -39.38
N PHE A 12 62.78 7.77 -40.48
CA PHE A 12 61.50 7.11 -40.71
C PHE A 12 61.64 5.60 -40.86
N LEU A 13 62.68 5.13 -41.56
CA LEU A 13 62.97 3.69 -41.69
C LEU A 13 63.34 3.08 -40.33
N GLY A 14 64.14 3.78 -39.52
CA GLY A 14 64.49 3.35 -38.16
C GLY A 14 63.28 3.22 -37.24
N VAL A 15 62.35 4.18 -37.28
CA VAL A 15 61.10 4.13 -36.49
C VAL A 15 60.18 2.99 -36.95
N VAL A 16 60.02 2.79 -38.26
CA VAL A 16 59.19 1.68 -38.79
C VAL A 16 59.79 0.31 -38.45
N VAL A 17 61.12 0.15 -38.53
CA VAL A 17 61.81 -1.08 -38.10
C VAL A 17 61.69 -1.30 -36.59
N PHE A 18 61.74 -0.24 -35.78
CA PHE A 18 61.56 -0.32 -34.33
C PHE A 18 60.15 -0.79 -33.94
N PHE A 19 59.10 -0.25 -34.57
CA PHE A 19 57.72 -0.72 -34.33
C PHE A 19 57.45 -2.13 -34.88
N LEU A 20 58.03 -2.50 -36.02
CA LEU A 20 57.96 -3.90 -36.52
C LEU A 20 58.71 -4.88 -35.61
N ALA A 21 59.86 -4.48 -35.03
CA ALA A 21 60.59 -5.29 -34.07
C ALA A 21 59.80 -5.47 -32.76
N ILE A 22 59.16 -4.41 -32.23
CA ILE A 22 58.28 -4.51 -31.05
C ILE A 22 57.04 -5.37 -31.33
N GLY A 23 56.47 -5.28 -32.53
CA GLY A 23 55.36 -6.13 -32.97
C GLY A 23 55.77 -7.61 -33.13
N TYR A 24 57.00 -7.88 -33.57
CA TYR A 24 57.52 -9.24 -33.70
C TYR A 24 57.91 -9.85 -32.34
N LEU A 25 58.54 -9.07 -31.44
CA LEU A 25 58.89 -9.51 -30.08
C LEU A 25 57.68 -9.69 -29.15
N ASN A 26 56.51 -9.12 -29.47
CA ASN A 26 55.27 -9.34 -28.72
C ASN A 26 54.28 -10.30 -29.39
N LYS A 27 54.65 -10.95 -30.51
CA LYS A 27 53.74 -11.82 -31.25
C LYS A 27 53.24 -13.02 -30.43
N ASP A 28 54.03 -13.47 -29.47
CA ASP A 28 53.70 -14.57 -28.56
C ASP A 28 52.87 -14.15 -27.33
N ARG A 29 52.48 -12.86 -27.20
CA ARG A 29 51.66 -12.36 -26.09
C ARG A 29 50.18 -12.16 -26.41
N PHE A 30 49.73 -12.43 -27.64
CA PHE A 30 48.32 -12.33 -28.05
C PHE A 30 47.82 -13.57 -28.80
N ILE A 31 48.22 -14.77 -28.34
CA ILE A 31 47.39 -15.96 -28.53
C ILE A 31 46.37 -15.95 -27.38
N ALA A 32 45.12 -15.62 -27.69
CA ALA A 32 44.03 -15.90 -26.76
C ALA A 32 44.01 -17.41 -26.50
N PRO A 33 44.00 -17.87 -25.23
CA PRO A 33 43.93 -19.29 -24.95
C PRO A 33 42.64 -19.83 -25.57
N THR A 34 42.77 -20.81 -26.47
CA THR A 34 41.65 -21.65 -26.87
C THR A 34 40.99 -22.15 -25.59
N PRO A 35 39.65 -22.14 -25.46
CA PRO A 35 39.01 -22.67 -24.28
C PRO A 35 39.33 -24.17 -24.20
N GLN A 36 40.34 -24.51 -23.40
CA GLN A 36 40.53 -25.87 -22.99
C GLN A 36 39.29 -26.20 -22.18
N VAL A 37 38.48 -27.09 -22.73
CA VAL A 37 37.61 -27.93 -21.92
C VAL A 37 38.56 -28.75 -21.07
N THR A 38 39.01 -28.18 -19.95
CA THR A 38 39.51 -28.96 -18.84
C THR A 38 38.42 -29.96 -18.54
N ARG A 39 38.68 -31.23 -18.88
CA ARG A 39 37.96 -32.35 -18.29
C ARG A 39 37.92 -32.03 -16.80
N VAL A 40 36.72 -31.86 -16.25
CA VAL A 40 36.55 -31.74 -14.81
C VAL A 40 37.07 -33.05 -14.26
N ASP A 41 38.31 -33.03 -13.77
CA ASP A 41 38.81 -34.10 -12.96
C ASP A 41 37.84 -34.19 -11.79
N LYS A 42 37.19 -35.35 -11.67
CA LYS A 42 36.35 -35.68 -10.53
C LYS A 42 37.27 -35.94 -9.33
N THR A 43 38.02 -34.92 -8.92
CA THR A 43 38.47 -34.82 -7.54
C THR A 43 37.19 -34.92 -6.71
N PRO A 44 37.07 -35.91 -5.82
CA PRO A 44 35.96 -35.91 -4.89
C PRO A 44 35.96 -34.56 -4.17
N LEU A 45 34.79 -33.92 -4.06
CA LEU A 45 34.61 -32.85 -3.08
C LEU A 45 34.94 -33.48 -1.74
N GLY A 46 36.16 -33.24 -1.24
CA GLY A 46 36.55 -33.69 0.09
C GLY A 46 35.64 -33.05 1.12
N ASP A 47 35.41 -33.73 2.23
CA ASP A 47 34.53 -33.32 3.34
C ASP A 47 35.02 -32.05 4.07
N GLN A 48 35.09 -30.94 3.35
CA GLN A 48 35.01 -29.59 3.88
C GLN A 48 33.55 -29.39 4.30
N ALA A 49 33.20 -29.98 5.44
CA ALA A 49 31.90 -29.83 6.05
C ALA A 49 31.62 -28.34 6.24
N VAL A 50 30.76 -27.78 5.40
CA VAL A 50 30.12 -26.49 5.66
C VAL A 50 29.53 -26.63 7.07
N PRO A 51 29.87 -25.77 8.04
CA PRO A 51 29.32 -25.89 9.37
C PRO A 51 27.81 -25.78 9.25
N ALA A 52 27.12 -26.91 9.43
CA ALA A 52 25.69 -26.95 9.38
C ALA A 52 25.20 -26.05 10.50
N ILE A 53 24.70 -24.87 10.14
CA ILE A 53 23.84 -24.08 11.02
C ILE A 53 22.58 -24.92 11.16
N THR A 54 22.62 -25.89 12.07
CA THR A 54 21.44 -26.62 12.50
C THR A 54 20.66 -25.60 13.31
N PRO A 55 19.52 -25.07 12.82
CA PRO A 55 18.70 -24.27 13.67
C PRO A 55 18.34 -25.15 14.87
N LYS A 56 18.61 -24.67 16.08
CA LYS A 56 17.95 -25.21 17.27
C LYS A 56 16.47 -24.86 17.13
N MET A 57 15.72 -25.72 16.45
CA MET A 57 14.28 -25.79 16.61
C MET A 57 14.04 -26.18 18.07
N THR A 58 13.71 -25.20 18.88
CA THR A 58 13.24 -25.39 20.25
C THR A 58 11.82 -25.93 20.16
N THR A 59 11.68 -27.25 20.18
CA THR A 59 10.44 -28.00 19.97
C THR A 59 9.44 -27.92 21.14
N ASP A 60 9.31 -26.75 21.77
CA ASP A 60 8.49 -26.52 22.97
C ASP A 60 7.37 -25.46 22.71
N SER A 61 7.14 -25.05 21.46
CA SER A 61 6.11 -24.05 21.09
C SER A 61 5.09 -24.50 20.03
N ASP A 62 5.11 -25.78 19.63
CA ASP A 62 4.52 -26.22 18.36
C ASP A 62 3.19 -26.99 18.54
N ASP A 63 2.61 -26.98 19.75
CA ASP A 63 1.29 -27.59 20.01
C ASP A 63 0.13 -26.63 19.69
N PHE A 64 -0.20 -26.56 18.40
CA PHE A 64 -1.38 -25.88 17.90
C PHE A 64 -2.70 -26.40 18.51
N ALA A 65 -2.78 -27.68 18.91
CA ALA A 65 -3.99 -28.21 19.52
C ALA A 65 -4.19 -27.64 20.93
N ALA A 66 -3.13 -27.54 21.73
CA ALA A 66 -3.17 -26.90 23.04
C ALA A 66 -3.59 -25.42 22.97
N ILE A 67 -3.12 -24.67 21.97
CA ILE A 67 -3.55 -23.28 21.73
C ILE A 67 -5.06 -23.24 21.42
N VAL A 68 -5.55 -24.11 20.55
CA VAL A 68 -6.97 -24.17 20.15
C VAL A 68 -7.87 -24.61 21.31
N ASP A 69 -7.45 -25.58 22.12
CA ASP A 69 -8.22 -26.01 23.29
C ASP A 69 -8.29 -24.95 24.39
N HIS A 70 -7.22 -24.16 24.56
CA HIS A 70 -7.22 -23.08 25.54
C HIS A 70 -7.99 -21.83 25.07
N LEU A 71 -7.84 -21.43 23.80
CA LEU A 71 -8.32 -20.14 23.29
C LEU A 71 -9.58 -20.24 22.44
N GLY A 72 -9.82 -21.37 21.78
CA GLY A 72 -11.03 -21.63 20.98
C GLY A 72 -12.36 -21.38 21.71
N PRO A 73 -12.50 -21.65 23.03
CA PRO A 73 -13.71 -21.27 23.78
C PRO A 73 -14.03 -19.77 23.79
N ALA A 74 -13.03 -18.89 23.67
CA ALA A 74 -13.21 -17.44 23.61
C ALA A 74 -13.53 -16.92 22.19
N VAL A 75 -13.42 -17.77 21.17
CA VAL A 75 -13.82 -17.46 19.79
C VAL A 75 -15.29 -17.80 19.61
N VAL A 76 -16.06 -16.83 19.12
CA VAL A 76 -17.52 -16.89 19.04
C VAL A 76 -18.00 -16.84 17.60
N ASN A 77 -19.12 -17.51 17.32
CA ASN A 77 -19.88 -17.28 16.11
C ASN A 77 -20.74 -16.02 16.29
N ILE A 78 -20.80 -15.19 15.25
CA ILE A 78 -21.68 -14.02 15.17
C ILE A 78 -22.69 -14.27 14.07
N SER A 79 -23.97 -14.17 14.42
CA SER A 79 -25.09 -14.21 13.47
C SER A 79 -25.83 -12.88 13.49
N THR A 80 -26.08 -12.32 12.32
CA THR A 80 -26.81 -11.06 12.18
C THR A 80 -28.09 -11.25 11.38
N ARG A 81 -29.08 -10.40 11.61
CA ARG A 81 -30.33 -10.39 10.85
C ARG A 81 -30.67 -8.97 10.44
N ARG A 82 -31.06 -8.81 9.17
CA ARG A 82 -31.73 -7.60 8.65
C ARG A 82 -33.23 -7.86 8.49
N LYS A 83 -34.05 -6.89 8.87
CA LYS A 83 -35.50 -6.90 8.64
C LYS A 83 -35.74 -6.42 7.20
N GLY A 84 -36.13 -7.36 6.33
CA GLY A 84 -36.55 -7.02 4.97
C GLY A 84 -37.75 -6.07 4.99
N LYS A 85 -37.89 -5.23 3.96
CA LYS A 85 -39.14 -4.50 3.72
C LYS A 85 -40.22 -5.53 3.41
N GLU A 86 -41.40 -5.38 4.03
CA GLU A 86 -42.52 -6.28 3.80
C GLU A 86 -43.01 -6.18 2.34
N THR A 87 -42.56 -7.12 1.51
CA THR A 87 -43.10 -7.30 0.16
C THR A 87 -44.45 -8.03 0.28
N PRO A 88 -45.53 -7.58 -0.40
CA PRO A 88 -46.86 -8.18 -0.23
C PRO A 88 -46.87 -9.70 -0.51
N ALA A 89 -47.48 -10.46 0.40
CA ALA A 89 -47.50 -11.92 0.37
C ALA A 89 -48.31 -12.48 -0.82
N ASN A 90 -47.65 -12.70 -1.97
CA ASN A 90 -48.18 -13.45 -3.11
C ASN A 90 -47.09 -14.00 -4.07
N ALA A 91 -45.91 -14.34 -3.55
CA ALA A 91 -44.89 -15.10 -4.27
C ALA A 91 -44.72 -16.48 -3.61
N ALA A 92 -44.62 -17.53 -4.43
CA ALA A 92 -44.40 -18.90 -3.95
C ALA A 92 -42.99 -19.04 -3.33
N PRO A 93 -42.80 -19.91 -2.31
CA PRO A 93 -41.50 -20.09 -1.68
C PRO A 93 -40.50 -20.73 -2.65
N SER A 94 -39.53 -19.97 -3.12
CA SER A 94 -38.35 -20.48 -3.81
C SER A 94 -37.31 -20.90 -2.77
N GLU A 95 -37.04 -22.20 -2.64
CA GLU A 95 -35.95 -22.76 -1.80
C GLU A 95 -34.58 -22.47 -2.43
N ARG A 96 -34.17 -21.20 -2.42
CA ARG A 96 -32.79 -20.77 -2.65
C ARG A 96 -32.44 -19.75 -1.58
N GLU A 97 -31.73 -20.22 -0.56
CA GLU A 97 -31.07 -19.33 0.38
C GLU A 97 -30.08 -18.45 -0.41
N ALA A 98 -30.23 -17.13 -0.28
CA ALA A 98 -29.30 -16.17 -0.86
C ALA A 98 -27.92 -16.41 -0.24
N ASP A 99 -26.88 -16.58 -1.06
CA ASP A 99 -25.52 -16.74 -0.56
C ASP A 99 -25.11 -15.49 0.24
N PRO A 100 -24.91 -15.58 1.57
CA PRO A 100 -24.56 -14.44 2.39
C PRO A 100 -23.11 -13.98 2.15
N PHE A 101 -22.34 -14.71 1.34
CA PHE A 101 -20.95 -14.45 1.02
C PHE A 101 -20.73 -13.95 -0.42
N ALA A 102 -21.79 -13.75 -1.20
CA ALA A 102 -21.70 -13.18 -2.55
C ALA A 102 -20.90 -11.85 -2.65
N PRO A 103 -20.94 -10.92 -1.66
CA PRO A 103 -20.12 -9.70 -1.70
C PRO A 103 -18.59 -9.94 -1.64
N PHE A 104 -18.14 -11.12 -1.23
CA PHE A 104 -16.72 -11.40 -0.92
C PHE A 104 -15.94 -12.02 -2.09
N PHE A 105 -16.61 -12.52 -3.13
CA PHE A 105 -15.98 -13.39 -4.14
C PHE A 105 -16.16 -12.98 -5.61
N GLY A 106 -16.72 -11.81 -5.85
CA GLY A 106 -16.97 -11.28 -7.20
C GLY A 106 -18.35 -11.65 -7.74
N PRO A 107 -18.75 -11.10 -8.89
CA PRO A 107 -20.15 -11.14 -9.33
C PRO A 107 -20.52 -12.51 -9.93
N GLU A 108 -21.39 -13.25 -9.23
CA GLU A 108 -22.44 -13.99 -9.92
C GLU A 108 -23.60 -13.02 -10.22
N GLU A 109 -23.88 -12.81 -11.52
CA GLU A 109 -24.97 -11.96 -11.99
C GLU A 109 -26.34 -12.64 -11.83
N GLU A 110 -26.84 -12.77 -10.59
CA GLU A 110 -28.28 -12.98 -10.35
C GLU A 110 -28.85 -11.95 -9.34
N PRO A 111 -29.99 -11.30 -9.66
CA PRO A 111 -30.63 -10.36 -8.74
C PRO A 111 -31.29 -11.11 -7.58
N GLN A 112 -30.64 -11.12 -6.42
CA GLN A 112 -31.20 -11.70 -5.19
C GLN A 112 -32.48 -10.94 -4.76
N PRO A 113 -33.58 -11.64 -4.39
CA PRO A 113 -34.77 -11.00 -3.83
C PRO A 113 -34.53 -10.52 -2.39
N GLU A 114 -35.22 -9.44 -1.99
CA GLU A 114 -35.15 -8.82 -0.65
C GLU A 114 -35.78 -9.68 0.47
N GLY A 115 -35.24 -10.88 0.70
CA GLY A 115 -35.51 -11.68 1.89
C GLY A 115 -34.78 -11.16 3.14
N PRO A 116 -35.11 -11.66 4.35
CA PRO A 116 -34.36 -11.34 5.56
C PRO A 116 -32.96 -11.95 5.49
N ALA A 117 -31.98 -11.16 5.05
CA ALA A 117 -30.59 -11.56 4.95
C ALA A 117 -30.01 -11.89 6.35
N GLN A 118 -29.32 -13.02 6.45
CA GLN A 118 -28.57 -13.42 7.63
C GLN A 118 -27.08 -13.34 7.34
N GLY A 119 -26.34 -12.53 8.10
CA GLY A 119 -24.88 -12.49 8.03
C GLY A 119 -24.26 -13.47 9.03
N LEU A 120 -23.14 -14.08 8.66
CA LEU A 120 -22.40 -15.04 9.48
C LEU A 120 -20.92 -14.65 9.52
N GLY A 121 -20.35 -14.57 10.72
CA GLY A 121 -18.95 -14.28 10.95
C GLY A 121 -18.44 -14.85 12.27
N SER A 122 -17.22 -14.47 12.63
CA SER A 122 -16.60 -14.78 13.91
C SER A 122 -16.29 -13.51 14.70
N GLY A 123 -16.08 -13.67 16.00
CA GLY A 123 -15.48 -12.67 16.88
C GLY A 123 -14.69 -13.34 17.99
N PHE A 124 -14.12 -12.56 18.88
CA PHE A 124 -13.48 -13.08 20.09
C PHE A 124 -13.66 -12.16 21.30
N ILE A 125 -13.87 -12.78 22.45
CA ILE A 125 -14.10 -12.09 23.72
C ILE A 125 -12.75 -11.66 24.31
N ILE A 126 -12.57 -10.35 24.53
CA ILE A 126 -11.29 -9.78 25.02
C ILE A 126 -11.33 -9.35 26.50
N ALA A 127 -12.51 -9.32 27.12
CA ALA A 127 -12.67 -8.88 28.50
C ALA A 127 -13.83 -9.62 29.20
N GLN A 128 -13.72 -9.78 30.52
CA GLN A 128 -14.66 -10.57 31.33
C GLN A 128 -16.07 -9.97 31.39
N ASP A 129 -16.21 -8.67 31.14
CA ASP A 129 -17.48 -7.99 31.01
C ASP A 129 -18.18 -8.27 29.65
N GLY A 130 -17.56 -9.04 28.76
CA GLY A 130 -18.17 -9.46 27.50
C GLY A 130 -17.97 -8.51 26.32
N ILE A 131 -16.90 -7.71 26.34
CA ILE A 131 -16.44 -6.98 25.14
C ILE A 131 -15.87 -7.98 24.13
N ILE A 132 -16.35 -7.87 22.89
CA ILE A 132 -15.97 -8.70 21.75
C ILE A 132 -15.46 -7.81 20.62
N LEU A 133 -14.40 -8.26 19.95
CA LEU A 133 -13.95 -7.70 18.67
C LEU A 133 -14.37 -8.59 17.50
N THR A 134 -14.70 -7.96 16.37
CA THR A 134 -15.01 -8.59 15.08
C THR A 134 -14.78 -7.56 13.96
N ASN A 135 -15.09 -7.90 12.72
CA ASN A 135 -15.05 -6.97 11.60
C ASN A 135 -16.28 -6.07 11.52
N ALA A 136 -16.11 -4.91 10.88
CA ALA A 136 -17.21 -4.01 10.57
C ALA A 136 -18.21 -4.69 9.63
N HIS A 137 -17.72 -5.31 8.54
CA HIS A 137 -18.58 -5.93 7.53
C HIS A 137 -19.48 -7.07 8.06
N VAL A 138 -19.11 -7.72 9.18
CA VAL A 138 -19.91 -8.79 9.82
C VAL A 138 -21.20 -8.24 10.45
N VAL A 139 -21.18 -6.99 10.94
CA VAL A 139 -22.26 -6.42 11.77
C VAL A 139 -22.83 -5.08 11.27
N ASP A 140 -22.22 -4.44 10.28
CA ASP A 140 -22.69 -3.18 9.74
C ASP A 140 -24.10 -3.31 9.13
N GLY A 141 -24.98 -2.37 9.47
CA GLY A 141 -26.38 -2.37 9.06
C GLY A 141 -27.20 -3.58 9.50
N ALA A 142 -26.81 -4.30 10.56
CA ALA A 142 -27.64 -5.35 11.18
C ALA A 142 -28.67 -4.75 12.16
N ASP A 143 -29.90 -5.27 12.16
CA ASP A 143 -30.93 -4.88 13.14
C ASP A 143 -30.79 -5.67 14.45
N GLU A 144 -30.42 -6.94 14.33
CA GLU A 144 -30.26 -7.89 15.44
C GLU A 144 -28.92 -8.61 15.27
N VAL A 145 -28.14 -8.69 16.36
CA VAL A 145 -26.87 -9.42 16.43
C VAL A 145 -26.94 -10.42 17.58
N SER A 146 -26.64 -11.69 17.29
CA SER A 146 -26.52 -12.77 18.27
C SER A 146 -25.10 -13.32 18.27
N VAL A 147 -24.61 -13.64 19.45
CA VAL A 147 -23.28 -14.22 19.70
C VAL A 147 -23.46 -15.60 20.29
N ARG A 148 -22.82 -16.61 19.70
CA ARG A 148 -22.85 -18.01 20.16
C ARG A 148 -21.44 -18.51 20.50
N LEU A 149 -21.27 -19.02 21.72
CA LEU A 149 -20.01 -19.60 22.20
C LEU A 149 -19.89 -21.08 21.82
N ARG A 150 -18.67 -21.64 21.87
CA ARG A 150 -18.38 -23.07 21.68
C ARG A 150 -19.18 -23.98 22.63
N ASP A 151 -19.48 -23.50 23.84
CA ASP A 151 -20.32 -24.20 24.83
C ASP A 151 -21.84 -24.15 24.54
N ARG A 152 -22.22 -23.57 23.38
CA ARG A 152 -23.60 -23.37 22.89
C ARG A 152 -24.43 -22.37 23.69
N ARG A 153 -23.85 -21.58 24.59
CA ARG A 153 -24.54 -20.40 25.13
C ARG A 153 -24.71 -19.36 24.03
N GLU A 154 -25.91 -18.80 23.94
CA GLU A 154 -26.28 -17.73 23.02
C GLU A 154 -26.62 -16.46 23.79
N PHE A 155 -26.16 -15.32 23.27
CA PHE A 155 -26.33 -14.01 23.89
C PHE A 155 -26.76 -12.99 22.85
N PRO A 156 -27.80 -12.16 23.11
CA PRO A 156 -28.04 -10.97 22.31
C PRO A 156 -26.87 -9.99 22.51
N ALA A 157 -26.29 -9.52 21.41
CA ALA A 157 -25.15 -8.61 21.43
C ALA A 157 -25.57 -7.19 21.06
N LYS A 158 -25.04 -6.21 21.78
CA LYS A 158 -25.15 -4.80 21.41
C LYS A 158 -23.94 -4.41 20.57
N VAL A 159 -24.17 -3.78 19.43
CA VAL A 159 -23.11 -3.11 18.67
C VAL A 159 -22.76 -1.82 19.43
N MET A 160 -21.55 -1.77 19.99
CA MET A 160 -21.05 -0.59 20.71
C MET A 160 -20.52 0.46 19.75
N GLY A 161 -20.06 0.04 18.57
CA GLY A 161 -19.63 0.90 17.48
C GLY A 161 -19.04 0.11 16.33
N VAL A 162 -18.97 0.76 15.15
CA VAL A 162 -18.44 0.21 13.91
C VAL A 162 -17.55 1.26 13.25
N ASP A 163 -16.39 0.84 12.75
CA ASP A 163 -15.44 1.69 12.05
C ASP A 163 -15.10 1.09 10.68
N ARG A 164 -15.81 1.54 9.65
CA ARG A 164 -15.71 1.02 8.28
C ARG A 164 -14.31 1.17 7.69
N LEU A 165 -13.62 2.26 7.98
CA LEU A 165 -12.29 2.57 7.44
C LEU A 165 -11.17 1.67 8.00
N SER A 166 -11.42 0.95 9.10
CA SER A 166 -10.50 -0.09 9.60
C SER A 166 -11.07 -1.51 9.52
N ASP A 167 -12.28 -1.66 8.96
CA ASP A 167 -13.08 -2.87 9.02
C ASP A 167 -13.16 -3.50 10.43
N THR A 168 -13.26 -2.68 11.49
CA THR A 168 -13.34 -3.16 12.89
C THR A 168 -14.67 -2.78 13.54
N ALA A 169 -15.23 -3.66 14.36
CA ALA A 169 -16.40 -3.38 15.21
C ALA A 169 -16.22 -3.92 16.63
N VAL A 170 -16.91 -3.27 17.58
CA VAL A 170 -16.95 -3.67 18.99
C VAL A 170 -18.37 -4.08 19.36
N LEU A 171 -18.50 -5.27 19.93
CA LEU A 171 -19.76 -5.76 20.49
C LEU A 171 -19.67 -5.90 22.02
N LYS A 172 -20.84 -5.89 22.67
CA LYS A 172 -21.00 -6.18 24.11
C LYS A 172 -22.08 -7.23 24.30
N VAL A 173 -21.77 -8.31 25.03
CA VAL A 173 -22.75 -9.29 25.54
C VAL A 173 -22.86 -9.18 27.06
N GLU A 174 -23.97 -9.65 27.62
CA GLU A 174 -24.16 -9.80 29.07
C GLU A 174 -24.14 -11.29 29.43
N GLY A 175 -23.17 -11.73 30.23
CA GLY A 175 -23.04 -13.12 30.65
C GLY A 175 -21.98 -13.30 31.73
N GLU A 176 -22.11 -14.38 32.51
CA GLU A 176 -21.15 -14.76 33.54
C GLU A 176 -20.19 -15.83 33.02
N HIS A 177 -19.00 -15.93 33.63
CA HIS A 177 -18.01 -16.96 33.28
C HIS A 177 -17.72 -17.02 31.77
N LEU A 178 -17.50 -15.84 31.17
CA LEU A 178 -17.13 -15.71 29.77
C LEU A 178 -15.64 -16.03 29.61
N PRO A 179 -15.26 -16.96 28.71
CA PRO A 179 -13.86 -17.17 28.35
C PRO A 179 -13.30 -15.93 27.66
N ILE A 180 -12.03 -15.61 27.86
CA ILE A 180 -11.35 -14.44 27.26
C ILE A 180 -10.08 -14.89 26.56
N ILE A 181 -9.67 -14.16 25.52
CA ILE A 181 -8.41 -14.39 24.80
C ILE A 181 -7.39 -13.28 25.12
N PRO A 182 -6.11 -13.61 25.41
CA PRO A 182 -5.09 -12.60 25.67
C PRO A 182 -4.62 -11.92 24.37
N ILE A 183 -4.46 -10.60 24.43
CA ILE A 183 -3.98 -9.78 23.31
C ILE A 183 -2.46 -9.61 23.43
N GLY A 184 -1.74 -9.85 22.33
CA GLY A 184 -0.29 -9.73 22.28
C GLY A 184 0.23 -8.30 22.09
N PRO A 185 1.51 -8.03 22.38
CA PRO A 185 2.13 -6.74 22.10
C PRO A 185 2.34 -6.57 20.59
N SER A 186 1.64 -5.60 19.98
CA SER A 186 1.62 -5.39 18.52
C SER A 186 2.98 -5.22 17.80
N PRO A 187 4.04 -4.58 18.35
CA PRO A 187 5.27 -4.33 17.58
C PRO A 187 6.21 -5.56 17.45
N ALA A 188 5.85 -6.73 17.97
CA ALA A 188 6.73 -7.91 18.02
C ALA A 188 6.57 -8.89 16.83
N ILE A 189 5.64 -8.63 15.92
CA ILE A 189 5.28 -9.53 14.80
C ILE A 189 6.46 -9.65 13.82
N ARG A 190 6.94 -10.87 13.56
CA ARG A 190 8.02 -11.14 12.59
C ARG A 190 7.50 -11.87 11.37
N VAL A 191 7.99 -11.47 10.20
CA VAL A 191 7.80 -12.26 8.95
C VAL A 191 8.43 -13.64 9.13
N GLY A 192 7.69 -14.69 8.76
CA GLY A 192 8.05 -16.09 9.00
C GLY A 192 7.65 -16.64 10.37
N GLU A 193 7.01 -15.86 11.25
CA GLU A 193 6.43 -16.37 12.50
C GLU A 193 5.18 -17.20 12.21
N TRP A 194 5.09 -18.40 12.81
CA TRP A 194 3.91 -19.28 12.72
C TRP A 194 2.69 -18.64 13.39
N VAL A 195 1.55 -18.76 12.72
CA VAL A 195 0.27 -18.19 13.15
C VAL A 195 -0.90 -19.14 12.85
N LEU A 196 -1.97 -18.99 13.62
CA LEU A 196 -3.25 -19.66 13.42
C LEU A 196 -4.36 -18.62 13.24
N ALA A 197 -5.25 -18.84 12.28
CA ALA A 197 -6.58 -18.23 12.28
C ALA A 197 -7.56 -19.21 12.92
N ILE A 198 -8.34 -18.73 13.89
CA ILE A 198 -9.45 -19.49 14.48
C ILE A 198 -10.76 -18.77 14.15
N GLY A 199 -11.75 -19.51 13.69
CA GLY A 199 -13.12 -19.05 13.51
C GLY A 199 -14.15 -20.04 14.05
N SER A 200 -15.42 -19.68 13.95
CA SER A 200 -16.57 -20.54 14.21
C SER A 200 -17.58 -20.42 13.04
N PRO A 201 -17.20 -20.85 11.82
CA PRO A 201 -18.10 -20.85 10.67
C PRO A 201 -19.30 -21.77 10.96
N PHE A 202 -20.50 -21.31 10.63
CA PHE A 202 -21.78 -22.00 10.89
C PHE A 202 -22.08 -22.30 12.38
N GLY A 203 -21.21 -21.87 13.30
CA GLY A 203 -21.31 -22.09 14.75
C GLY A 203 -21.41 -23.55 15.17
N PHE A 204 -20.66 -24.44 14.51
CA PHE A 204 -20.36 -25.77 15.04
C PHE A 204 -19.12 -25.67 15.96
N ASP A 205 -18.13 -26.56 15.77
CA ASP A 205 -16.82 -26.44 16.40
C ASP A 205 -15.98 -25.32 15.77
N ASN A 206 -14.86 -24.98 16.42
CA ASN A 206 -13.90 -24.04 15.84
C ASN A 206 -13.31 -24.61 14.55
N THR A 207 -13.24 -23.78 13.50
CA THR A 207 -12.40 -24.06 12.33
C THR A 207 -11.06 -23.36 12.51
N VAL A 208 -9.98 -24.10 12.26
CA VAL A 208 -8.61 -23.62 12.49
C VAL A 208 -7.81 -23.81 11.22
N THR A 209 -7.09 -22.78 10.80
CA THR A 209 -6.12 -22.83 9.71
C THR A 209 -4.79 -22.27 10.20
N ALA A 210 -3.69 -22.83 9.73
CA ALA A 210 -2.34 -22.46 10.16
C ALA A 210 -1.48 -22.05 8.96
N GLY A 211 -0.52 -21.17 9.21
CA GLY A 211 0.37 -20.58 8.21
C GLY A 211 1.43 -19.71 8.90
N ILE A 212 2.00 -18.77 8.16
CA ILE A 212 3.00 -17.83 8.64
C ILE A 212 2.57 -16.37 8.37
N VAL A 213 3.20 -15.44 9.08
CA VAL A 213 3.21 -14.03 8.66
C VAL A 213 4.06 -13.90 7.39
N SER A 214 3.43 -13.61 6.26
CA SER A 214 4.10 -13.43 4.97
C SER A 214 4.65 -12.01 4.79
N ALA A 215 3.99 -10.99 5.36
CA ALA A 215 4.48 -9.62 5.43
C ALA A 215 3.75 -8.83 6.54
N THR A 216 4.34 -7.70 6.96
CA THR A 216 3.74 -6.76 7.91
C THR A 216 3.53 -5.39 7.25
N ALA A 217 2.55 -4.62 7.72
CA ALA A 217 2.26 -3.26 7.26
C ALA A 217 2.00 -3.14 5.74
N ARG A 218 1.19 -4.05 5.19
CA ARG A 218 0.67 -3.93 3.82
C ARG A 218 -0.52 -2.97 3.78
N SER A 219 -0.34 -1.79 3.18
CA SER A 219 -1.47 -0.95 2.78
C SER A 219 -2.07 -1.49 1.47
N LEU A 220 -3.39 -1.66 1.42
CA LEU A 220 -4.12 -2.06 0.21
C LEU A 220 -4.67 -0.81 -0.53
N PRO A 221 -4.90 -0.87 -1.85
CA PRO A 221 -5.23 0.32 -2.65
C PRO A 221 -6.50 1.06 -2.23
N GLU A 222 -7.53 0.35 -1.77
CA GLU A 222 -8.83 0.92 -1.36
C GLU A 222 -8.92 1.14 0.16
N GLU A 223 -8.07 0.47 0.95
CA GLU A 223 -8.05 0.51 2.42
C GLU A 223 -6.73 1.14 2.95
N GLY A 224 -6.32 2.26 2.36
CA GLY A 224 -5.01 2.88 2.60
C GLY A 224 -4.69 3.30 4.06
N TYR A 225 -5.65 3.17 4.99
CA TYR A 225 -5.52 3.53 6.39
C TYR A 225 -5.14 2.37 7.32
N VAL A 226 -5.23 1.11 6.87
CA VAL A 226 -4.87 -0.08 7.68
C VAL A 226 -3.52 -0.65 7.23
N PRO A 227 -2.53 -0.80 8.13
CA PRO A 227 -1.25 -1.43 7.81
C PRO A 227 -1.37 -2.95 8.03
N PHE A 228 -2.13 -3.65 7.17
CA PHE A 228 -2.48 -5.06 7.36
C PHE A 228 -1.28 -5.99 7.57
N ILE A 229 -1.50 -7.03 8.39
CA ILE A 229 -0.67 -8.23 8.45
C ILE A 229 -1.06 -9.11 7.27
N GLN A 230 -0.11 -9.47 6.42
CA GLN A 230 -0.31 -10.43 5.33
C GLN A 230 0.10 -11.83 5.82
N THR A 231 -0.71 -12.84 5.52
CA THR A 231 -0.49 -14.23 5.94
C THR A 231 -1.05 -15.22 4.93
N ASP A 232 -0.53 -16.45 4.94
CA ASP A 232 -1.00 -17.61 4.18
C ASP A 232 -1.80 -18.62 5.03
N VAL A 233 -2.39 -18.18 6.15
CA VAL A 233 -3.55 -18.87 6.73
C VAL A 233 -4.72 -18.80 5.75
N ALA A 234 -5.42 -19.90 5.53
CA ALA A 234 -6.64 -19.89 4.72
C ALA A 234 -7.76 -19.18 5.49
N VAL A 235 -8.15 -17.98 5.03
CA VAL A 235 -9.34 -17.25 5.50
C VAL A 235 -10.49 -17.59 4.57
N ASN A 236 -11.48 -18.28 5.12
CA ASN A 236 -12.72 -18.70 4.45
C ASN A 236 -13.91 -18.01 5.13
N PRO A 237 -15.10 -18.00 4.49
CA PRO A 237 -16.32 -17.48 5.11
C PRO A 237 -16.56 -18.04 6.51
N GLY A 238 -16.91 -17.14 7.45
CA GLY A 238 -17.08 -17.47 8.86
C GLY A 238 -15.79 -17.53 9.69
N ASN A 239 -14.59 -17.42 9.11
CA ASN A 239 -13.36 -17.10 9.86
C ASN A 239 -13.11 -15.58 9.98
N SER A 240 -13.69 -14.76 9.10
CA SER A 240 -13.63 -13.29 9.20
C SER A 240 -14.18 -12.79 10.54
N GLY A 241 -13.48 -11.83 11.14
CA GLY A 241 -13.70 -11.30 12.49
C GLY A 241 -13.09 -12.17 13.60
N GLY A 242 -12.66 -13.41 13.31
CA GLY A 242 -11.94 -14.26 14.25
C GLY A 242 -10.47 -13.83 14.45
N PRO A 243 -9.81 -14.27 15.54
CA PRO A 243 -8.44 -13.87 15.85
C PRO A 243 -7.39 -14.54 14.96
N LEU A 244 -6.32 -13.80 14.65
CA LEU A 244 -5.03 -14.31 14.19
C LEU A 244 -4.10 -14.40 15.40
N ILE A 245 -3.59 -15.59 15.70
CA ILE A 245 -2.90 -15.95 16.95
C ILE A 245 -1.49 -16.45 16.65
N ASN A 246 -0.49 -16.08 17.46
CA ASN A 246 0.89 -16.59 17.32
C ASN A 246 1.14 -17.85 18.18
N THR A 247 2.32 -18.49 18.05
CA THR A 247 2.69 -19.70 18.83
C THR A 247 2.78 -19.51 20.35
N ARG A 248 2.70 -18.27 20.86
CA ARG A 248 2.61 -17.98 22.31
C ARG A 248 1.17 -17.94 22.81
N GLY A 249 0.18 -18.14 21.94
CA GLY A 249 -1.24 -18.02 22.27
C GLY A 249 -1.73 -16.57 22.41
N GLU A 250 -1.04 -15.62 21.80
CA GLU A 250 -1.43 -14.19 21.85
C GLU A 250 -2.11 -13.78 20.55
N VAL A 251 -3.22 -13.03 20.62
CA VAL A 251 -3.83 -12.42 19.41
C VAL A 251 -2.93 -11.31 18.88
N ILE A 252 -2.59 -11.38 17.58
CA ILE A 252 -1.81 -10.37 16.86
C ILE A 252 -2.62 -9.60 15.81
N GLY A 253 -3.79 -10.12 15.40
CA GLY A 253 -4.73 -9.37 14.55
C GLY A 253 -6.13 -9.97 14.47
N ILE A 254 -7.01 -9.30 13.71
CA ILE A 254 -8.36 -9.76 13.35
C ILE A 254 -8.35 -10.17 11.87
N ASN A 255 -8.74 -11.41 11.55
CA ASN A 255 -8.80 -11.86 10.15
C ASN A 255 -9.91 -11.10 9.40
N SER A 256 -9.60 -10.33 8.35
CA SER A 256 -10.61 -9.61 7.54
C SER A 256 -10.93 -10.34 6.25
N GLN A 257 -10.00 -10.32 5.30
CA GLN A 257 -10.26 -10.53 3.88
C GLN A 257 -9.13 -11.29 3.19
N ILE A 258 -9.43 -11.80 1.99
CA ILE A 258 -8.43 -12.30 1.05
C ILE A 258 -8.36 -11.36 -0.15
N VAL A 259 -7.20 -11.31 -0.82
CA VAL A 259 -7.12 -10.74 -2.17
C VAL A 259 -7.12 -11.89 -3.17
N SER A 260 -8.18 -11.97 -3.98
CA SER A 260 -8.35 -13.03 -4.97
C SER A 260 -8.84 -12.48 -6.30
N ARG A 261 -8.34 -13.05 -7.40
CA ARG A 261 -8.86 -12.79 -8.76
C ARG A 261 -9.98 -13.75 -9.17
N SER A 262 -10.28 -14.77 -8.37
CA SER A 262 -11.19 -15.87 -8.74
C SER A 262 -12.21 -16.20 -7.66
N GLY A 263 -12.35 -15.37 -6.63
CA GLY A 263 -13.14 -15.68 -5.44
C GLY A 263 -12.60 -16.83 -4.57
N GLY A 264 -11.46 -17.45 -4.93
CA GLY A 264 -10.85 -18.55 -4.18
C GLY A 264 -9.68 -18.10 -3.32
N TYR A 265 -9.35 -18.85 -2.27
CA TYR A 265 -8.11 -18.66 -1.53
C TYR A 265 -6.87 -18.90 -2.42
N GLN A 266 -5.92 -17.95 -2.44
CA GLN A 266 -4.75 -17.95 -3.32
C GLN A 266 -3.41 -17.71 -2.58
N GLY A 267 -3.35 -17.89 -1.25
CA GLY A 267 -2.12 -17.60 -0.47
C GLY A 267 -1.98 -16.15 -0.01
N LEU A 268 -3.07 -15.37 -0.04
CA LEU A 268 -3.08 -13.92 0.19
C LEU A 268 -4.25 -13.53 1.11
N SER A 269 -4.06 -13.74 2.42
CA SER A 269 -5.00 -13.32 3.47
C SER A 269 -4.46 -12.11 4.23
N PHE A 270 -5.37 -11.27 4.74
CA PHE A 270 -5.06 -10.03 5.43
C PHE A 270 -5.78 -9.93 6.78
N ALA A 271 -5.05 -9.49 7.80
CA ALA A 271 -5.55 -9.28 9.14
C ALA A 271 -5.25 -7.86 9.65
N ILE A 272 -6.22 -7.26 10.34
CA ILE A 272 -6.10 -5.94 10.97
C ILE A 272 -5.19 -6.09 12.21
N PRO A 273 -4.13 -5.29 12.37
CA PRO A 273 -3.26 -5.35 13.56
C PRO A 273 -4.00 -5.02 14.87
N MET A 274 -3.61 -5.67 15.97
CA MET A 274 -4.29 -5.47 17.25
C MET A 274 -4.12 -4.08 17.88
N ASP A 275 -3.06 -3.33 17.58
CA ASP A 275 -2.94 -1.92 17.97
C ASP A 275 -3.97 -1.03 17.28
N VAL A 276 -4.25 -1.26 16.00
CA VAL A 276 -5.33 -0.59 15.27
C VAL A 276 -6.68 -0.95 15.89
N ALA A 277 -6.96 -2.24 16.07
CA ALA A 277 -8.24 -2.69 16.62
C ALA A 277 -8.46 -2.22 18.07
N LEU A 278 -7.42 -2.17 18.91
CA LEU A 278 -7.49 -1.66 20.28
C LEU A 278 -7.75 -0.15 20.33
N HIS A 279 -7.07 0.63 19.48
CA HIS A 279 -7.29 2.07 19.38
C HIS A 279 -8.71 2.39 18.92
N VAL A 280 -9.19 1.70 17.88
CA VAL A 280 -10.57 1.78 17.40
C VAL A 280 -11.56 1.43 18.51
N LYS A 281 -11.31 0.36 19.27
CA LYS A 281 -12.14 -0.04 20.41
C LYS A 281 -12.20 1.04 21.49
N GLU A 282 -11.09 1.71 21.80
CA GLU A 282 -11.06 2.80 22.77
C GLU A 282 -11.88 4.02 22.32
N GLU A 283 -11.70 4.46 21.07
CA GLU A 283 -12.49 5.57 20.50
C GLU A 283 -13.98 5.23 20.42
N LEU A 284 -14.36 4.03 19.95
CA LEU A 284 -15.76 3.62 19.86
C LEU A 284 -16.43 3.53 21.24
N LEU A 285 -15.76 3.00 22.26
CA LEU A 285 -16.32 2.93 23.62
C LEU A 285 -16.38 4.30 24.32
N ALA A 286 -15.45 5.21 24.02
CA ALA A 286 -15.42 6.55 24.64
C ALA A 286 -16.31 7.58 23.94
N HIS A 287 -16.46 7.48 22.61
CA HIS A 287 -17.00 8.54 21.75
C HIS A 287 -18.06 8.05 20.74
N GLY A 288 -18.27 6.73 20.60
CA GLY A 288 -19.22 6.15 19.65
C GLY A 288 -18.79 6.22 18.17
N ARG A 289 -17.61 6.78 17.89
CA ARG A 289 -17.03 6.98 16.56
C ARG A 289 -15.50 7.08 16.67
N VAL A 290 -14.78 6.76 15.59
CA VAL A 290 -13.31 6.89 15.53
C VAL A 290 -12.92 8.23 14.92
N SER A 291 -12.11 9.02 15.64
CA SER A 291 -11.66 10.34 15.20
C SER A 291 -10.25 10.24 14.60
N ARG A 292 -10.11 10.30 13.27
CA ARG A 292 -8.82 10.15 12.58
C ARG A 292 -8.12 11.48 12.34
N GLY A 293 -6.79 11.46 12.38
CA GLY A 293 -5.97 12.59 11.93
C GLY A 293 -6.01 12.83 10.41
N LYS A 294 -5.96 14.09 9.98
CA LYS A 294 -5.60 14.54 8.63
C LYS A 294 -4.53 15.63 8.69
N LEU A 295 -3.61 15.64 7.72
CA LEU A 295 -2.64 16.72 7.54
C LEU A 295 -3.03 17.70 6.42
N GLY A 296 -3.91 17.29 5.50
CA GLY A 296 -4.25 18.08 4.30
C GLY A 296 -3.17 18.01 3.22
N VAL A 297 -2.72 16.81 2.86
CA VAL A 297 -1.79 16.55 1.74
C VAL A 297 -2.27 15.36 0.91
N SER A 298 -2.13 15.45 -0.42
CA SER A 298 -2.16 14.29 -1.31
C SER A 298 -0.71 13.88 -1.59
N VAL A 299 -0.41 12.58 -1.42
CA VAL A 299 0.94 12.03 -1.62
C VAL A 299 0.97 10.93 -2.67
N GLN A 300 2.13 10.78 -3.30
CA GLN A 300 2.40 9.76 -4.31
C GLN A 300 3.76 9.08 -4.07
N ASP A 301 3.93 7.87 -4.62
CA ASP A 301 5.21 7.17 -4.56
C ASP A 301 6.30 7.93 -5.33
N LEU A 302 7.49 7.97 -4.73
CA LEU A 302 8.68 8.52 -5.35
C LEU A 302 9.30 7.45 -6.27
N SER A 303 9.43 7.74 -7.57
CA SER A 303 10.19 6.87 -8.49
C SER A 303 11.66 7.25 -8.49
N GLN A 304 12.54 6.38 -8.98
CA GLN A 304 13.98 6.68 -9.10
C GLN A 304 14.24 7.97 -9.92
N GLY A 305 13.52 8.18 -11.03
CA GLY A 305 13.65 9.39 -11.85
C GLY A 305 13.13 10.65 -11.14
N LEU A 306 12.11 10.53 -10.29
CA LEU A 306 11.68 11.65 -9.44
C LEU A 306 12.71 11.93 -8.34
N ALA A 307 13.23 10.89 -7.66
CA ALA A 307 14.28 11.03 -6.66
C ALA A 307 15.50 11.78 -7.22
N GLU A 308 15.99 11.38 -8.41
CA GLU A 308 17.08 12.05 -9.11
C GLU A 308 16.78 13.52 -9.42
N SER A 309 15.57 13.82 -9.93
CA SER A 309 15.17 15.21 -10.25
C SER A 309 15.04 16.12 -9.01
N PHE A 310 14.71 15.55 -7.84
CA PHE A 310 14.68 16.25 -6.55
C PHE A 310 16.01 16.15 -5.77
N GLY A 311 17.05 15.54 -6.34
CA GLY A 311 18.39 15.44 -5.75
C GLY A 311 18.56 14.39 -4.64
N LEU A 312 17.64 13.42 -4.53
CA LEU A 312 17.72 12.28 -3.62
C LEU A 312 18.46 11.10 -4.25
N ALA A 313 19.25 10.39 -3.44
CA ALA A 313 19.99 9.20 -3.88
C ALA A 313 19.14 7.92 -3.94
N THR A 314 18.04 7.87 -3.19
CA THR A 314 17.11 6.72 -3.13
C THR A 314 15.67 7.20 -3.27
N PRO A 315 14.76 6.36 -3.80
CA PRO A 315 13.33 6.66 -3.93
C PRO A 315 12.58 6.44 -2.59
N ASP A 316 13.19 6.85 -1.47
CA ASP A 316 12.59 6.74 -0.14
C ASP A 316 11.67 7.94 0.13
N GLY A 317 10.47 7.66 0.65
CA GLY A 317 9.57 8.68 1.21
C GLY A 317 8.25 8.82 0.46
N ALA A 318 7.45 9.80 0.90
CA ALA A 318 6.17 10.16 0.29
C ALA A 318 6.28 11.54 -0.35
N LEU A 319 6.18 11.62 -1.68
CA LEU A 319 6.22 12.89 -2.42
C LEU A 319 4.85 13.58 -2.31
N VAL A 320 4.84 14.82 -1.81
CA VAL A 320 3.65 15.66 -1.71
C VAL A 320 3.30 16.18 -3.11
N GLY A 321 2.22 15.65 -3.68
CA GLY A 321 1.67 16.11 -4.97
C GLY A 321 0.78 17.35 -4.80
N MET A 322 -0.01 17.39 -3.72
CA MET A 322 -0.91 18.51 -3.39
C MET A 322 -0.87 18.82 -1.90
N VAL A 323 -1.08 20.09 -1.55
CA VAL A 323 -1.35 20.55 -0.18
C VAL A 323 -2.71 21.24 -0.19
N THR A 324 -3.60 20.87 0.72
CA THR A 324 -4.94 21.45 0.82
C THR A 324 -4.83 22.92 1.25
N PRO A 325 -5.29 23.90 0.44
CA PRO A 325 -5.17 25.32 0.78
C PRO A 325 -5.85 25.65 2.11
N LYS A 326 -5.17 26.41 2.97
CA LYS A 326 -5.54 26.73 4.35
C LYS A 326 -5.65 25.53 5.29
N GLY A 327 -5.36 24.31 4.84
CA GLY A 327 -5.26 23.12 5.69
C GLY A 327 -4.02 23.12 6.58
N PRO A 328 -3.86 22.14 7.48
CA PRO A 328 -2.78 22.18 8.47
C PRO A 328 -1.38 22.15 7.88
N ALA A 329 -1.16 21.36 6.83
CA ALA A 329 0.11 21.31 6.11
C ALA A 329 0.46 22.65 5.42
N ASP A 330 -0.52 23.34 4.83
CA ASP A 330 -0.35 24.68 4.25
C ASP A 330 0.01 25.71 5.33
N GLN A 331 -0.70 25.68 6.47
CA GLN A 331 -0.40 26.52 7.65
C GLN A 331 1.00 26.24 8.23
N ALA A 332 1.48 24.99 8.16
CA ALA A 332 2.83 24.59 8.54
C ALA A 332 3.90 24.88 7.46
N GLY A 333 3.49 25.37 6.29
CA GLY A 333 4.39 25.75 5.20
C GLY A 333 4.92 24.58 4.35
N LEU A 334 4.22 23.43 4.33
CA LEU A 334 4.45 22.37 3.35
C LEU A 334 4.03 22.83 1.95
N ARG A 335 4.61 22.22 0.92
CA ARG A 335 4.44 22.57 -0.49
C ARG A 335 4.40 21.31 -1.36
N ALA A 336 3.75 21.41 -2.51
CA ALA A 336 3.93 20.42 -3.57
C ALA A 336 5.42 20.35 -3.96
N GLY A 337 5.97 19.14 -4.05
CA GLY A 337 7.40 18.90 -4.27
C GLY A 337 8.19 18.58 -2.99
N ASP A 338 7.61 18.77 -1.80
CA ASP A 338 8.19 18.24 -0.56
C ASP A 338 8.17 16.71 -0.56
N ILE A 339 9.22 16.08 -0.01
CA ILE A 339 9.26 14.62 0.15
C ILE A 339 9.34 14.30 1.64
N ILE A 340 8.29 13.68 2.20
CA ILE A 340 8.23 13.31 3.61
C ILE A 340 9.08 12.05 3.83
N LEU A 341 10.12 12.17 4.65
CA LEU A 341 11.10 11.12 4.95
C LEU A 341 10.82 10.41 6.29
N ALA A 342 10.26 11.11 7.28
CA ALA A 342 9.90 10.53 8.56
C ALA A 342 8.77 11.32 9.25
N MET A 343 8.05 10.65 10.15
CA MET A 343 7.00 11.21 10.99
C MET A 343 7.15 10.68 12.41
N ASN A 344 7.21 11.58 13.40
CA ASN A 344 7.41 11.26 14.82
C ASN A 344 8.61 10.31 15.05
N GLY A 345 9.70 10.52 14.30
CA GLY A 345 10.91 9.68 14.33
C GLY A 345 10.82 8.35 13.56
N VAL A 346 9.65 7.97 13.05
CA VAL A 346 9.45 6.73 12.27
C VAL A 346 9.65 7.02 10.78
N LYS A 347 10.53 6.27 10.11
CA LYS A 347 10.77 6.40 8.67
C LYS A 347 9.48 6.19 7.86
N VAL A 348 9.30 7.02 6.84
CA VAL A 348 8.33 6.86 5.76
C VAL A 348 9.11 6.31 4.57
N THR A 349 8.77 5.11 4.11
CA THR A 349 9.50 4.40 3.03
C THR A 349 8.87 4.65 1.67
N ASP A 350 7.55 4.74 1.64
CA ASP A 350 6.73 4.95 0.44
C ASP A 350 5.48 5.77 0.80
N SER A 351 4.69 6.19 -0.19
CA SER A 351 3.48 7.01 0.04
C SER A 351 2.41 6.27 0.84
N ARG A 352 2.25 4.98 0.59
CA ARG A 352 1.30 4.07 1.26
C ARG A 352 1.59 3.90 2.75
N SER A 353 2.83 4.11 3.18
CA SER A 353 3.22 4.05 4.59
C SER A 353 2.82 5.28 5.41
N LEU A 354 2.40 6.38 4.77
CA LEU A 354 2.06 7.65 5.43
C LEU A 354 0.63 7.69 6.01
N PRO A 355 -0.46 7.37 5.28
CA PRO A 355 -1.83 7.52 5.79
C PRO A 355 -2.13 6.73 7.08
N PRO A 356 -1.66 5.49 7.28
CA PRO A 356 -1.86 4.78 8.55
C PRO A 356 -1.19 5.48 9.74
N LYS A 357 0.01 6.06 9.52
CA LYS A 357 0.72 6.82 10.56
C LYS A 357 -0.04 8.09 10.96
N VAL A 358 -0.64 8.78 9.98
CA VAL A 358 -1.44 10.00 10.19
C VAL A 358 -2.78 9.69 10.86
N ALA A 359 -3.45 8.62 10.44
CA ALA A 359 -4.77 8.24 10.96
C ALA A 359 -4.75 7.93 12.47
N LEU A 360 -3.64 7.36 12.97
CA LEU A 360 -3.40 7.07 14.39
C LEU A 360 -3.05 8.32 15.23
N LEU A 361 -2.88 9.50 14.63
CA LEU A 361 -2.64 10.73 15.37
C LEU A 361 -3.96 11.36 15.81
N LYS A 362 -4.05 11.65 17.11
CA LYS A 362 -5.22 12.32 17.69
C LYS A 362 -5.45 13.70 17.05
N PRO A 363 -6.66 14.03 16.57
CA PRO A 363 -6.99 15.39 16.14
C PRO A 363 -6.68 16.44 17.21
N GLY A 364 -6.12 17.57 16.80
CA GLY A 364 -5.60 18.64 17.66
C GLY A 364 -4.17 18.43 18.19
N SER A 365 -3.56 17.27 17.99
CA SER A 365 -2.13 17.03 18.30
C SER A 365 -1.20 17.61 17.22
N PHE A 366 0.11 17.38 17.36
CA PHE A 366 1.13 17.78 16.38
C PHE A 366 1.88 16.54 15.85
N ALA A 367 2.13 16.53 14.54
CA ALA A 367 2.99 15.60 13.85
C ALA A 367 4.35 16.24 13.59
N HIS A 368 5.42 15.66 14.14
CA HIS A 368 6.79 16.07 13.87
C HIS A 368 7.25 15.44 12.55
N VAL A 369 7.30 16.22 11.47
CA VAL A 369 7.59 15.74 10.12
C VAL A 369 9.01 16.13 9.70
N THR A 370 9.79 15.14 9.29
CA THR A 370 11.07 15.35 8.61
C THR A 370 10.84 15.25 7.11
N LEU A 371 11.14 16.32 6.38
CA LEU A 371 10.93 16.40 4.92
C LEU A 371 12.21 16.80 4.18
N TRP A 372 12.25 16.53 2.88
CA TRP A 372 13.27 16.99 1.94
C TRP A 372 12.69 18.06 1.02
N ARG A 373 13.41 19.17 0.88
CA ARG A 373 13.10 20.31 0.01
C ARG A 373 14.41 20.95 -0.47
N ASP A 374 14.50 21.29 -1.75
CA ASP A 374 15.62 22.04 -2.35
C ASP A 374 17.03 21.51 -1.98
N GLY A 375 17.19 20.18 -1.97
CA GLY A 375 18.45 19.52 -1.63
C GLY A 375 18.78 19.47 -0.13
N LYS A 376 17.82 19.74 0.77
CA LYS A 376 18.01 19.84 2.22
C LYS A 376 16.94 19.11 3.00
N THR A 377 17.32 18.53 4.13
CA THR A 377 16.40 18.02 5.15
C THR A 377 15.91 19.17 6.04
N LEU A 378 14.60 19.26 6.24
CA LEU A 378 13.91 20.20 7.13
C LEU A 378 13.07 19.42 8.15
N ALA A 379 12.81 20.03 9.30
CA ALA A 379 11.85 19.54 10.28
C ALA A 379 10.70 20.56 10.40
N VAL A 380 9.46 20.08 10.38
CA VAL A 380 8.24 20.88 10.43
C VAL A 380 7.23 20.22 11.36
N ASP A 381 6.64 21.00 12.26
CA ASP A 381 5.57 20.55 13.14
C ASP A 381 4.22 20.92 12.50
N ILE A 382 3.44 19.89 12.14
CA ILE A 382 2.14 20.06 11.50
C ILE A 382 1.06 19.76 12.52
N LYS A 383 0.11 20.68 12.71
CA LYS A 383 -1.08 20.38 13.52
C LYS A 383 -1.92 19.31 12.83
N VAL A 384 -2.50 18.39 13.59
CA VAL A 384 -3.38 17.35 13.05
C VAL A 384 -4.82 17.84 13.14
N ASP A 385 -5.53 17.90 12.02
CA ASP A 385 -6.99 18.13 12.01
C ASP A 385 -7.75 16.80 11.96
N GLU A 386 -9.08 16.84 12.02
CA GLU A 386 -9.93 15.64 11.96
C GLU A 386 -10.30 15.27 10.51
N LEU A 387 -10.20 14.00 10.14
CA LEU A 387 -10.65 13.50 8.84
C LEU A 387 -12.18 13.55 8.72
N GLU A 388 -12.67 14.07 7.60
CA GLU A 388 -14.10 14.09 7.23
C GLU A 388 -14.31 13.08 6.09
N ASP A 389 -15.46 12.41 6.04
CA ASP A 389 -15.75 11.40 5.00
C ASP A 389 -15.80 12.03 3.59
N PRO A 390 -15.03 11.52 2.61
CA PRO A 390 -15.01 12.08 1.25
C PRO A 390 -16.27 11.74 0.43
N ALA A 391 -16.69 12.65 -0.44
CA ALA A 391 -17.65 12.39 -1.51
C ALA A 391 -16.92 12.09 -2.85
N PRO A 392 -17.43 11.18 -3.70
CA PRO A 392 -16.75 10.79 -4.94
C PRO A 392 -16.92 11.82 -6.08
N ALA A 393 -15.86 11.99 -6.89
CA ALA A 393 -15.85 12.83 -8.09
C ALA A 393 -15.93 11.99 -9.38
N THR A 394 -16.39 12.60 -10.49
CA THR A 394 -16.64 11.92 -11.78
C THR A 394 -15.95 12.60 -12.97
N GLU A 395 -15.44 11.80 -13.91
CA GLU A 395 -14.75 12.28 -15.13
C GLU A 395 -15.66 12.35 -16.37
N HIS A 396 -15.42 13.34 -17.26
CA HIS A 396 -15.89 13.34 -18.66
C HIS A 396 -14.82 13.90 -19.62
N GLN A 397 -14.80 13.42 -20.87
CA GLN A 397 -13.82 13.79 -21.92
C GLN A 397 -14.50 14.34 -23.19
N GLY A 398 -13.77 15.14 -23.97
CA GLY A 398 -14.17 15.66 -25.29
C GLY A 398 -12.95 16.10 -26.13
N SER A 399 -13.10 16.25 -27.46
CA SER A 399 -11.94 16.31 -28.40
C SER A 399 -12.17 17.10 -29.70
N SER A 400 -11.14 17.86 -30.16
CA SER A 400 -10.86 18.46 -31.51
C SER A 400 -9.86 19.65 -31.35
N PRO A 401 -9.28 20.33 -32.38
CA PRO A 401 -8.70 19.97 -33.71
C PRO A 401 -7.15 20.32 -33.76
N PRO A 402 -6.42 20.35 -34.92
CA PRO A 402 -4.94 20.22 -34.89
C PRO A 402 -4.07 21.48 -35.13
N MET A 403 -3.16 21.75 -34.18
CA MET A 403 -1.75 22.21 -34.35
C MET A 403 -1.08 22.19 -32.95
N GLN A 404 0.23 22.06 -32.71
CA GLN A 404 1.43 21.88 -33.53
C GLN A 404 2.35 20.80 -32.87
N GLU A 405 3.58 20.57 -33.33
CA GLU A 405 4.51 19.58 -32.73
C GLU A 405 5.70 20.20 -31.98
N ASN A 406 6.04 19.64 -30.82
CA ASN A 406 7.31 19.82 -30.12
C ASN A 406 8.09 18.48 -30.07
N PRO A 407 9.43 18.48 -29.87
CA PRO A 407 10.24 17.25 -29.90
C PRO A 407 10.01 16.32 -28.70
N PHE A 408 9.22 16.75 -27.71
CA PHE A 408 8.91 16.01 -26.49
C PHE A 408 7.59 15.22 -26.59
N GLY A 409 6.86 15.33 -27.71
CA GLY A 409 5.57 14.66 -27.94
C GLY A 409 4.37 15.38 -27.30
N LEU A 410 4.51 16.67 -26.99
CA LEU A 410 3.46 17.50 -26.38
C LEU A 410 2.94 18.55 -27.36
N GLY A 411 1.63 18.52 -27.63
CA GLY A 411 0.89 19.66 -28.16
C GLY A 411 0.37 20.49 -26.99
N THR A 412 0.79 21.74 -26.88
CA THR A 412 0.52 22.60 -25.72
C THR A 412 0.19 24.04 -26.11
N ARG A 413 -0.60 24.70 -25.26
CA ARG A 413 -0.99 26.12 -25.37
C ARG A 413 -1.11 26.77 -24.00
N ASP A 414 -1.19 28.09 -23.99
CA ASP A 414 -1.59 28.84 -22.79
C ASP A 414 -3.05 28.51 -22.40
N LEU A 415 -3.32 28.44 -21.09
CA LEU A 415 -4.69 28.39 -20.57
C LEU A 415 -5.40 29.73 -20.77
N THR A 416 -6.68 29.71 -21.13
CA THR A 416 -7.51 30.92 -21.10
C THR A 416 -7.86 31.34 -19.67
N PRO A 417 -8.21 32.61 -19.40
CA PRO A 417 -8.63 33.06 -18.07
C PRO A 417 -9.88 32.33 -17.54
N GLU A 418 -10.72 31.83 -18.44
CA GLU A 418 -11.94 31.07 -18.13
C GLU A 418 -11.59 29.65 -17.67
N GLU A 419 -10.66 28.99 -18.38
CA GLU A 419 -10.13 27.68 -18.00
C GLU A 419 -9.34 27.73 -16.69
N GLN A 420 -8.51 28.76 -16.49
CA GLN A 420 -7.80 29.01 -15.23
C GLN A 420 -8.78 29.05 -14.05
N LYS A 421 -9.86 29.85 -14.19
CA LYS A 421 -10.89 29.97 -13.16
C LYS A 421 -11.70 28.68 -12.96
N ALA A 422 -12.00 27.95 -14.02
CA ALA A 422 -12.75 26.69 -13.94
C ALA A 422 -11.94 25.56 -13.29
N GLN A 423 -10.62 25.54 -13.48
CA GLN A 423 -9.70 24.54 -12.95
C GLN A 423 -9.04 24.95 -11.63
N GLY A 424 -9.36 26.14 -11.10
CA GLY A 424 -8.79 26.64 -9.84
C GLY A 424 -7.30 26.96 -9.89
N VAL A 425 -6.71 27.10 -11.09
CA VAL A 425 -5.28 27.38 -11.28
C VAL A 425 -5.03 28.86 -11.56
N GLU A 426 -3.99 29.41 -10.93
CA GLU A 426 -3.51 30.76 -11.21
C GLU A 426 -2.64 30.86 -12.49
N GLY A 427 -2.51 29.77 -13.25
CA GLY A 427 -1.68 29.68 -14.45
C GLY A 427 -1.16 28.27 -14.69
N GLY A 428 -0.62 28.03 -15.89
CA GLY A 428 -0.15 26.73 -16.34
C GLY A 428 -0.38 26.54 -17.84
N ILE A 429 0.13 25.43 -18.36
CA ILE A 429 0.16 25.13 -19.79
C ILE A 429 -0.79 23.97 -20.07
N PHE A 430 -1.82 24.20 -20.88
CA PHE A 430 -2.79 23.17 -21.24
C PHE A 430 -2.19 22.19 -22.26
N VAL A 431 -2.42 20.88 -22.06
CA VAL A 431 -2.01 19.81 -22.96
C VAL A 431 -3.18 19.49 -23.90
N ASP A 432 -3.13 20.00 -25.14
CA ASP A 432 -4.08 19.61 -26.18
C ASP A 432 -3.82 18.18 -26.69
N ARG A 433 -2.57 17.72 -26.64
CA ARG A 433 -2.16 16.39 -27.13
C ARG A 433 -0.92 15.87 -26.41
N ALA A 434 -0.90 14.57 -26.11
CA ALA A 434 0.29 13.85 -25.69
C ALA A 434 0.48 12.60 -26.56
N GLU A 435 1.66 12.46 -27.16
CA GLU A 435 2.04 11.36 -28.04
C GLU A 435 3.46 10.87 -27.75
N GLY A 436 3.82 9.70 -28.29
CA GLY A 436 5.18 9.20 -28.29
C GLY A 436 5.76 9.04 -26.89
N HIS A 437 6.72 9.89 -26.52
CA HIS A 437 7.38 9.87 -25.21
C HIS A 437 6.45 10.36 -24.10
N ALA A 438 5.83 11.54 -24.26
CA ALA A 438 4.91 12.12 -23.29
C ALA A 438 3.74 11.17 -22.93
N GLN A 439 3.15 10.53 -23.94
CA GLN A 439 2.05 9.58 -23.74
C GLN A 439 2.48 8.32 -22.98
N LYS A 440 3.68 7.78 -23.26
CA LYS A 440 4.24 6.63 -22.54
C LYS A 440 4.51 6.94 -21.07
N LEU A 441 4.80 8.20 -20.75
CA LEU A 441 5.00 8.70 -19.38
C LEU A 441 3.69 9.05 -18.67
N GLY A 442 2.53 8.80 -19.29
CA GLY A 442 1.22 8.96 -18.68
C GLY A 442 0.61 10.36 -18.76
N ILE A 443 1.23 11.29 -19.52
CA ILE A 443 0.62 12.58 -19.86
C ILE A 443 -0.53 12.32 -20.86
N ARG A 444 -1.64 13.03 -20.68
CA ARG A 444 -2.89 12.89 -21.45
C ARG A 444 -3.38 14.25 -21.96
N PRO A 445 -4.15 14.29 -23.06
CA PRO A 445 -4.94 15.46 -23.42
C PRO A 445 -5.84 15.89 -22.24
N GLY A 446 -5.92 17.19 -21.98
CA GLY A 446 -6.67 17.76 -20.86
C GLY A 446 -5.87 17.95 -19.56
N ASP A 447 -4.64 17.46 -19.49
CA ASP A 447 -3.72 17.78 -18.39
C ASP A 447 -3.29 19.26 -18.45
N ILE A 448 -2.96 19.84 -17.29
CA ILE A 448 -2.34 21.16 -17.18
C ILE A 448 -0.96 21.01 -16.57
N ILE A 449 0.11 21.41 -17.27
CA ILE A 449 1.47 21.41 -16.72
C ILE A 449 1.68 22.70 -15.91
N VAL A 450 1.93 22.56 -14.61
CA VAL A 450 1.98 23.67 -13.63
C VAL A 450 3.41 24.05 -13.26
N ALA A 451 4.32 23.09 -13.19
CA ALA A 451 5.72 23.31 -12.80
C ALA A 451 6.70 22.28 -13.40
N VAL A 452 7.98 22.64 -13.44
CA VAL A 452 9.11 21.74 -13.76
C VAL A 452 10.10 21.79 -12.61
N ASN A 453 10.39 20.65 -11.98
CA ASN A 453 11.21 20.52 -10.75
C ASN A 453 10.74 21.43 -9.60
N GLY A 454 9.43 21.62 -9.45
CA GLY A 454 8.84 22.51 -8.42
C GLY A 454 8.78 23.99 -8.82
N ASP A 455 9.62 24.46 -9.74
CA ASP A 455 9.55 25.82 -10.27
C ASP A 455 8.33 25.96 -11.19
N ARG A 456 7.40 26.85 -10.84
CA ARG A 456 6.17 27.14 -11.62
C ARG A 456 6.50 27.61 -13.04
N ILE A 457 5.67 27.23 -14.01
CA ILE A 457 5.74 27.67 -15.42
C ILE A 457 4.41 28.29 -15.87
N LEU A 458 4.47 29.20 -16.83
CA LEU A 458 3.26 29.88 -17.34
C LEU A 458 3.04 29.71 -18.85
N HIS A 459 4.08 29.46 -19.64
CA HIS A 459 4.01 29.52 -21.11
C HIS A 459 4.68 28.32 -21.81
N PRO A 460 4.12 27.79 -22.93
CA PRO A 460 4.72 26.69 -23.71
C PRO A 460 6.20 26.87 -24.06
N LYS A 461 6.63 28.11 -24.30
CA LYS A 461 8.04 28.43 -24.58
C LYS A 461 8.94 28.13 -23.36
N GLU A 462 8.50 28.51 -22.16
CA GLU A 462 9.25 28.28 -20.93
C GLU A 462 9.41 26.79 -20.62
N LEU A 463 8.37 25.98 -20.86
CA LEU A 463 8.45 24.53 -20.78
C LEU A 463 9.51 23.97 -21.73
N ASN A 464 9.46 24.33 -23.02
CA ASN A 464 10.44 23.87 -24.00
C ASN A 464 11.87 24.31 -23.65
N ASP A 465 12.06 25.55 -23.20
CA ASP A 465 13.36 26.10 -22.80
C ASP A 465 13.93 25.31 -21.60
N ARG A 466 13.11 25.00 -20.57
CA ARG A 466 13.52 24.23 -19.39
C ARG A 466 13.79 22.76 -19.70
N LEU A 467 12.95 22.10 -20.50
CA LEU A 467 13.18 20.71 -20.94
C LEU A 467 14.45 20.59 -21.79
N SER A 468 14.78 21.60 -22.59
CA SER A 468 16.00 21.61 -23.41
C SER A 468 17.27 21.93 -22.62
N ALA A 469 17.15 22.55 -21.44
CA ALA A 469 18.28 22.97 -20.61
C ALA A 469 18.79 21.89 -19.65
N GLN A 470 18.02 20.83 -19.40
CA GLN A 470 18.35 19.77 -18.43
C GLN A 470 18.80 18.46 -19.09
N LYS A 471 19.40 17.57 -18.27
CA LYS A 471 19.83 16.21 -18.64
C LYS A 471 19.42 15.27 -17.51
N GLY A 472 19.10 14.01 -17.85
CA GLY A 472 18.57 13.05 -16.88
C GLY A 472 17.05 13.17 -16.77
N SER A 473 16.47 12.99 -15.59
CA SER A 473 15.01 13.08 -15.38
C SER A 473 14.61 14.44 -14.80
N VAL A 474 13.47 14.98 -15.24
CA VAL A 474 12.81 16.14 -14.61
C VAL A 474 11.45 15.75 -14.04
N ALA A 475 11.02 16.41 -12.98
CA ALA A 475 9.68 16.24 -12.41
C ALA A 475 8.71 17.25 -13.03
N LEU A 476 7.77 16.78 -13.85
CA LEU A 476 6.66 17.60 -14.34
C LEU A 476 5.51 17.54 -13.36
N LEU A 477 5.16 18.66 -12.73
CA LEU A 477 3.91 18.78 -11.98
C LEU A 477 2.78 19.02 -12.98
N ILE A 478 1.83 18.11 -13.04
CA ILE A 478 0.59 18.28 -13.80
C ILE A 478 -0.61 18.35 -12.86
N GLN A 479 -1.67 19.04 -13.30
CA GLN A 479 -2.99 18.96 -12.71
C GLN A 479 -3.91 18.19 -13.65
N ARG A 480 -4.67 17.24 -13.09
CA ARG A 480 -5.69 16.46 -13.78
C ARG A 480 -6.93 16.41 -12.88
N GLN A 481 -8.05 16.95 -13.37
CA GLN A 481 -9.35 16.94 -12.67
C GLN A 481 -9.32 17.58 -11.27
N GLY A 482 -8.46 18.59 -11.06
CA GLY A 482 -8.30 19.28 -9.77
C GLY A 482 -7.23 18.68 -8.86
N GLU A 483 -6.80 17.44 -9.05
CA GLU A 483 -5.67 16.84 -8.33
C GLU A 483 -4.34 17.14 -9.03
N THR A 484 -3.28 17.37 -8.25
CA THR A 484 -1.92 17.60 -8.76
C THR A 484 -0.99 16.41 -8.52
N LEU A 485 -0.25 16.01 -9.55
CA LEU A 485 0.67 14.86 -9.52
C LEU A 485 1.96 15.15 -10.30
N PHE A 486 3.08 14.61 -9.82
CA PHE A 486 4.37 14.65 -10.48
C PHE A 486 4.58 13.43 -11.37
N LEU A 487 4.97 13.68 -12.62
CA LEU A 487 5.43 12.66 -13.56
C LEU A 487 6.95 12.78 -13.78
N PRO A 488 7.73 11.68 -13.68
CA PRO A 488 9.11 11.68 -14.13
C PRO A 488 9.14 11.80 -15.65
N PHE A 489 9.95 12.73 -16.15
CA PHE A 489 10.15 12.94 -17.58
C PHE A 489 11.64 12.78 -17.92
N PRO A 490 12.09 11.58 -18.33
CA PRO A 490 13.46 11.35 -18.78
C PRO A 490 13.77 12.16 -20.05
N LEU A 491 14.90 12.86 -20.04
CA LEU A 491 15.48 13.58 -21.16
C LEU A 491 16.70 12.80 -21.66
N HIS A 492 16.73 12.53 -22.96
CA HIS A 492 17.76 11.73 -23.64
C HIS A 492 18.76 12.60 -24.42
#